data_AF-I7GMA3-F1
#
_entry.id   AF-I7GMA3-F1
#
_cell.length_a   1.000
_cell.length_b   1.000
_cell.length_c   1.000
_cell.angle_alpha   90.00
_cell.angle_beta   90.00
_cell.angle_gamma   90.00
#
_symmetry.space_group_name_H-M   'P 1'
#
loop_
_entity.id
_entity.type
_entity.pdbx_description
1 polymer ?
#
loop_
_entity_poly.entity_id
_entity_poly.type
_entity_poly.pdbx_seq_one_letter_code
_entity_poly.pdbx_strand_id
1 'polypeptide(L)'
;MIIYRDLISHDEMFSDIYKIREIADGLCLEVEGKMVSRTEGNIDDSLIGGNASAEGPEGEGTESTVITGVDIVMNHHLQETSFTKDAY
;
A
#
# COMPACT_ATOMS: atom_id res chain seq x y z
N MET A 1 13.55 -11.87 6.49
CA MET A 1 12.31 -11.09 6.57
C MET A 1 11.24 -11.98 7.15
N ILE A 2 10.82 -11.69 8.37
CA ILE A 2 9.71 -12.34 9.07
C ILE A 2 8.44 -11.58 8.69
N ILE A 3 7.38 -12.32 8.36
CA ILE A 3 6.06 -11.77 8.03
C ILE A 3 5.13 -11.97 9.23
N TYR A 4 4.53 -10.88 9.69
CA TYR A 4 3.50 -10.89 10.73
C TYR A 4 2.15 -10.99 10.04
N ARG A 5 1.46 -12.11 10.29
CA ARG A 5 0.14 -12.40 9.74
C ARG A 5 -0.91 -12.33 10.84
N ASP A 6 -2.12 -11.95 10.46
CA ASP A 6 -3.27 -12.10 11.34
C ASP A 6 -3.50 -13.58 11.67
N LEU A 7 -3.90 -13.87 12.91
CA LEU A 7 -4.13 -15.23 13.35
C LEU A 7 -5.43 -15.81 12.78
N ILE A 8 -6.42 -14.98 12.48
CA ILE A 8 -7.77 -15.39 12.09
C ILE A 8 -7.87 -15.52 10.56
N SER A 9 -7.48 -14.47 9.81
CA SER A 9 -7.55 -14.47 8.35
C SER A 9 -6.30 -15.06 7.69
N HIS A 10 -5.18 -15.12 8.41
CA HIS A 10 -3.86 -15.48 7.88
C HIS A 10 -3.29 -14.51 6.85
N ASP A 11 -3.91 -13.34 6.68
CA ASP A 11 -3.43 -12.29 5.79
C ASP A 11 -2.17 -11.63 6.38
N GLU A 12 -1.29 -11.21 5.48
CA GLU A 12 -0.11 -10.45 5.84
C GLU A 12 -0.47 -9.03 6.28
N MET A 13 -0.03 -8.65 7.48
CA MET A 13 -0.27 -7.32 8.04
C MET A 13 0.94 -6.41 7.86
N PHE A 14 2.13 -6.91 8.21
CA PHE A 14 3.41 -6.20 8.09
C PHE A 14 4.60 -7.18 8.18
N SER A 15 5.83 -6.67 8.09
CA SER A 15 7.06 -7.48 8.23
C SER A 15 8.08 -6.85 9.18
N ASP A 16 9.11 -7.62 9.55
CA ASP A 16 10.23 -7.19 10.42
C ASP A 16 11.17 -6.13 9.80
N ILE A 17 10.88 -5.65 8.58
CA ILE A 17 11.63 -4.55 7.96
C ILE A 17 11.33 -3.19 8.62
N TYR A 18 10.19 -3.09 9.30
CA TYR A 18 9.80 -1.90 10.05
C TYR A 18 10.31 -1.97 11.48
N LYS A 19 10.39 -0.82 12.13
CA LYS A 19 10.72 -0.76 13.56
C LYS A 19 9.49 -1.17 14.36
N ILE A 20 9.62 -2.27 15.10
CA ILE A 20 8.56 -2.86 15.91
C ILE A 20 8.93 -2.72 17.39
N ARG A 21 7.96 -2.33 18.21
CA ARG A 21 8.07 -2.30 19.68
C ARG A 21 6.96 -3.13 20.30
N GLU A 22 7.32 -4.02 21.22
CA GLU A 22 6.33 -4.66 22.10
C GLU A 22 5.84 -3.64 23.13
N ILE A 23 4.52 -3.57 23.31
CA ILE A 23 3.85 -2.70 24.28
C ILE A 23 2.81 -3.52 25.05
N ALA A 24 2.27 -2.93 26.13
CA ALA A 24 1.28 -3.58 27.00
C ALA A 24 1.74 -4.98 27.46
N ASP A 25 2.95 -5.06 28.01
CA ASP A 25 3.56 -6.31 28.52
C ASP A 25 3.61 -7.46 27.48
N GLY A 26 3.83 -7.10 26.21
CA GLY A 26 3.92 -8.06 25.10
C GLY A 26 2.59 -8.44 24.47
N LEU A 27 1.49 -7.80 24.90
CA LEU A 27 0.15 -8.07 24.34
C LEU A 27 -0.04 -7.44 22.95
N CYS A 28 0.63 -6.32 22.66
CA CYS A 28 0.48 -5.62 21.37
C CYS A 28 1.85 -5.28 20.77
N LEU A 29 1.87 -5.20 19.44
CA LEU A 29 3.01 -4.73 18.65
C LEU A 29 2.69 -3.35 18.08
N GLU A 30 3.55 -2.38 18.35
CA GLU A 30 3.52 -1.07 17.72
C GLU A 30 4.51 -1.03 16.57
N VAL A 31 4.05 -0.66 15.37
CA VAL A 31 4.85 -0.65 14.14
C VAL A 31 4.98 0.78 13.62
N GLU A 32 6.23 1.26 13.50
CA GLU A 32 6.52 2.63 13.08
C GLU A 32 6.53 2.75 11.55
N GLY A 33 5.50 3.41 11.01
CA GLY A 33 5.41 3.76 9.59
C GLY A 33 5.92 5.16 9.26
N LYS A 34 6.26 5.40 7.99
CA LYS A 34 6.70 6.70 7.48
C LYS A 34 5.73 7.22 6.43
N MET A 35 5.48 8.53 6.46
CA MET A 35 4.75 9.20 5.39
C MET A 35 5.62 9.24 4.12
N VAL A 36 5.09 8.70 3.03
CA VAL A 36 5.75 8.66 1.73
C VAL A 36 4.79 9.15 0.64
N SER A 37 5.35 9.77 -0.40
CA SER A 37 4.62 10.14 -1.62
C SER A 37 5.14 9.32 -2.78
N ARG A 38 4.23 8.75 -3.59
CA ARG A 38 4.54 7.98 -4.81
C ARG A 38 3.80 8.62 -5.97
N THR A 39 4.49 8.76 -7.10
CA THR A 39 3.85 9.15 -8.36
C THR A 39 3.39 7.88 -9.06
N GLU A 40 2.09 7.68 -9.17
CA GLU A 40 1.48 6.66 -10.01
C GLU A 40 1.15 7.24 -11.39
N GLY A 41 1.13 6.40 -12.43
CA GLY A 41 0.75 6.80 -13.78
C GLY A 41 1.89 7.17 -14.73
N ASN A 42 3.16 7.16 -14.30
CA ASN A 42 4.30 7.14 -15.21
C ASN A 42 4.54 5.72 -15.74
N ILE A 43 3.60 5.21 -16.53
CA ILE A 43 3.83 3.98 -17.28
C ILE A 43 4.52 4.42 -18.58
N ASP A 44 5.75 3.98 -18.78
CA ASP A 44 6.43 4.16 -20.06
C ASP A 44 5.55 3.53 -21.14
N ASP A 45 5.15 4.29 -22.17
CA ASP A 45 4.28 3.78 -23.24
C ASP A 45 4.88 2.53 -23.92
N SER A 46 6.20 2.31 -23.81
CA SER A 46 6.87 1.09 -24.26
C SER A 46 6.54 -0.17 -23.45
N LEU A 47 6.05 -0.03 -22.20
CA LEU A 47 5.63 -1.12 -21.31
C LEU A 47 4.16 -1.50 -21.50
N ILE A 48 3.33 -0.58 -22.02
CA ILE A 48 1.98 -0.88 -22.47
C ILE A 48 2.10 -1.45 -23.88
N GLY A 49 2.22 -2.78 -23.99
CA GLY A 49 2.27 -3.50 -25.26
C GLY A 49 0.99 -3.30 -26.09
N GLY A 50 0.83 -2.12 -26.69
CA GLY A 50 -0.26 -1.76 -27.58
C GLY A 50 -0.08 -2.48 -28.91
N ASN A 51 -1.09 -3.26 -29.30
CA ASN A 51 -1.14 -3.87 -30.63
C ASN A 51 -1.14 -2.74 -31.68
N ALA A 52 -0.12 -2.70 -32.54
CA ALA A 52 0.25 -1.57 -33.40
C ALA A 52 -0.72 -1.23 -34.56
N SER A 53 -2.02 -1.58 -34.47
CA SER A 53 -2.95 -1.53 -35.60
C SER A 53 -4.12 -0.55 -35.45
N ALA A 54 -4.08 0.37 -34.49
CA ALA A 54 -5.05 1.47 -34.40
C ALA A 54 -4.34 2.82 -34.46
N GLU A 55 -4.14 3.34 -35.67
CA GLU A 55 -3.78 4.75 -35.88
C GLU A 55 -4.94 5.64 -35.41
N GLY A 56 -4.77 6.26 -34.25
CA GLY A 56 -5.62 7.30 -33.67
C GLY A 56 -4.71 8.37 -33.02
N PRO A 57 -5.19 9.61 -32.84
CA PRO A 57 -4.34 10.75 -32.55
C PRO A 57 -3.53 10.54 -31.28
N GLU A 58 -2.28 10.97 -31.37
CA GLU A 58 -1.21 10.84 -30.39
C GLU A 58 -1.70 11.08 -28.96
N GLY A 59 -1.43 10.09 -28.10
CA GLY A 59 -1.97 9.97 -26.76
C GLY A 59 -1.74 11.22 -25.90
N GLU A 60 -2.82 11.75 -25.35
CA GLU A 60 -2.75 12.62 -24.19
C GLU A 60 -2.03 11.86 -23.08
N GLY A 61 -0.85 12.33 -22.70
CA GLY A 61 -0.05 11.75 -21.63
C GLY A 61 -0.90 11.58 -20.38
N THR A 62 -0.91 10.37 -19.83
CA THR A 62 -1.70 10.03 -18.64
C THR A 62 -1.31 10.97 -17.50
N GLU A 63 -2.29 11.62 -16.87
CA GLU A 63 -2.02 12.54 -15.76
C GLU A 63 -1.37 11.77 -14.59
N SER A 64 -0.11 12.10 -14.30
CA SER A 64 0.60 11.51 -13.18
C SER A 64 -0.06 11.92 -11.87
N THR A 65 -0.53 10.96 -11.08
CA THR A 65 -1.19 11.23 -9.79
C THR A 65 -0.20 10.95 -8.66
N VAL A 66 -0.03 11.92 -7.76
CA VAL A 66 0.81 11.74 -6.55
C VAL A 66 -0.06 11.24 -5.41
N ILE A 67 0.18 10.01 -4.95
CA ILE A 67 -0.48 9.42 -3.78
C ILE A 67 0.47 9.53 -2.59
N THR A 68 -0.04 10.07 -1.49
CA THR A 68 0.70 10.18 -0.23
C THR A 68 0.02 9.35 0.85
N GLY A 69 0.79 8.55 1.58
CA GLY A 69 0.27 7.68 2.62
C GLY A 69 1.38 7.12 3.52
N VAL A 70 0.98 6.36 4.53
CA VAL A 70 1.93 5.62 5.37
C VAL A 70 2.47 4.44 4.57
N ASP A 71 3.79 4.29 4.50
CA ASP A 71 4.46 3.25 3.73
C ASP A 71 3.97 1.82 4.04
N ILE A 72 3.78 1.48 5.31
CA ILE A 72 3.24 0.17 5.73
C ILE A 72 1.86 -0.06 5.11
N VAL A 73 0.98 0.95 5.19
CA VAL A 73 -0.39 0.88 4.66
C VAL A 73 -0.36 0.69 3.14
N MET A 74 0.49 1.46 2.44
CA MET A 74 0.62 1.39 0.99
C MET A 74 1.24 0.06 0.52
N ASN A 75 2.23 -0.48 1.24
CA ASN A 75 2.95 -1.68 0.85
C ASN A 75 2.19 -2.97 1.13
N HIS A 76 1.45 -3.00 2.24
CA HIS A 76 0.67 -4.17 2.66
C HIS A 76 -0.82 -4.05 2.31
N HIS A 77 -1.19 -3.02 1.53
CA HIS A 77 -2.55 -2.77 1.06
C HIS A 77 -3.60 -2.73 2.19
N LEU A 78 -3.21 -2.20 3.36
CA LEU A 78 -4.09 -2.13 4.52
C LEU A 78 -5.29 -1.22 4.23
N GLN A 79 -6.48 -1.65 4.67
CA GLN A 79 -7.73 -0.92 4.46
C GLN A 79 -8.18 -0.27 5.76
N GLU A 80 -8.42 1.04 5.72
CA GLU A 80 -9.07 1.74 6.83
C GLU A 80 -10.53 1.27 6.93
N THR A 81 -10.97 0.98 8.16
CA THR A 81 -12.35 0.62 8.46
C THR A 81 -12.86 1.49 9.61
N SER A 82 -14.19 1.66 9.69
CA SER A 82 -14.83 2.49 10.72
C SER A 82 -15.72 1.65 11.62
N PHE A 83 -15.74 1.98 12.90
CA PHE A 83 -16.58 1.37 13.93
C PHE A 83 -17.30 2.44 14.75
N THR A 84 -18.49 2.14 15.24
CA THR A 84 -19.18 2.97 16.23
C THR A 84 -18.88 2.48 17.64
N LYS A 85 -19.04 3.35 18.64
CA LYS A 85 -18.77 3.00 20.04
C LYS A 85 -19.57 1.80 20.54
N ASP A 86 -20.82 1.64 20.09
CA ASP A 86 -21.66 0.52 20.52
C ASP A 86 -21.26 -0.82 19.88
N ALA A 87 -20.48 -0.78 18.79
CA ALA A 87 -20.01 -1.95 18.05
C ALA A 87 -18.58 -2.40 18.42
N TYR A 88 -17.86 -1.62 19.23
CA TYR A 88 -16.48 -1.85 19.66
C TYR A 88 -16.41 -2.12 21.17
#